data_AF-A0A3B4BPL6-F1
#
_entry.id   AF-A0A3B4BPL6-F1
#
_cell.length_a   1.000
_cell.length_b   1.000
_cell.length_c   1.000
_cell.angle_alpha   90.00
_cell.angle_beta   90.00
_cell.angle_gamma   90.00
#
_symmetry.space_group_name_H-M   'P 1'
#
loop_
_entity.id
_entity.type
_entity.pdbx_description
1 polymer ?
#
loop_
_entity_poly.entity_id
_entity_poly.type
_entity_poly.pdbx_seq_one_letter_code
_entity_poly.pdbx_strand_id
1 'polypeptide(L)'
;MRSAPYEFPEDSPIEQLEERRQRLERQISQDVKFEPDILLRAKQEFMKTDSATDLEYLKEQNQVPTDMYPERELIPEREYQRVAISGEEKCGVPFTDLLDAAKCVVKALFIREKYMALSLQSFCRTTARYLHELGDRPLDLNVYEEVPETAVTADATVHPPVSETHPYEGLDPASLPPDMGYSCKMMDGVVHVATELDLPYPDLQEYIVDMNVMMALIINGPVKSFCYRRLQYLSSKFQMHILLNEMKELAAQKKVPHRDFYNIRKVDTHIHASSCMNQKHLLRFIKRAMKKYPKEIVHVEKGREQTLMEVFESMNLTAFDLSVDTLDMHADRNTFHRFDKFNAKYNPIGESILREIFIKTDNHIEGKYFGHIIKEVMADLEESKYQNVELRLSIYGRSRDEWDKLAQWAVKHQVYSDNVRWLVQVPRLFDVYHTKKQLCNFQEMLENIFLPLFEVTINPRTHPELHLFLQHVVGFDSVDDESKPEQHIFNLDSPLPANWIEEDNPPYSYYLYYMYVNMTVLNHLRRLQCYSICIIWLRLALPCLLSAITACFSATIVTRCLSTCPEASWFPYLLMTLCSSTSQR
;
A
#
# COMPACT_ATOMS: atom_id res chain seq x y z
N MET A 1 -11.39 48.58 -21.03
CA MET A 1 -11.88 48.91 -19.66
C MET A 1 -12.53 47.66 -19.11
N ARG A 2 -12.18 47.04 -17.98
CA ARG A 2 -11.09 47.14 -17.01
C ARG A 2 -10.77 45.67 -16.65
N SER A 3 -9.56 45.19 -16.95
CA SER A 3 -9.03 43.96 -16.34
C SER A 3 -8.49 44.34 -14.96
N ALA A 4 -9.08 43.80 -13.90
CA ALA A 4 -8.49 43.90 -12.57
C ALA A 4 -7.26 42.98 -12.53
N PRO A 5 -6.11 43.42 -12.00
CA PRO A 5 -5.00 42.53 -11.73
C PRO A 5 -5.36 41.70 -10.51
N TYR A 6 -5.42 40.38 -10.66
CA TYR A 6 -5.53 39.48 -9.52
C TYR A 6 -4.10 39.26 -8.99
N GLU A 7 -3.65 40.12 -8.08
CA GLU A 7 -2.46 39.87 -7.28
C GLU A 7 -2.78 38.75 -6.29
N PHE A 8 -1.94 37.71 -6.28
CA PHE A 8 -1.97 36.70 -5.22
C PHE A 8 -1.71 37.40 -3.87
N PRO A 9 -2.44 37.07 -2.79
CA PRO A 9 -2.01 37.46 -1.46
C PRO A 9 -0.66 36.82 -1.21
N GLU A 10 0.38 37.62 -0.96
CA GLU A 10 1.75 37.15 -0.74
C GLU A 10 1.90 36.32 0.55
N ASP A 11 0.91 36.36 1.45
CA ASP A 11 0.99 35.66 2.73
C ASP A 11 0.24 34.31 2.69
N SER A 12 1.00 33.24 2.89
CA SER A 12 0.49 31.88 2.95
C SER A 12 -0.33 31.64 4.24
N PRO A 13 -1.32 30.71 4.25
CA PRO A 13 -2.08 30.37 5.47
C PRO A 13 -1.23 29.85 6.64
N ILE A 14 0.03 29.48 6.37
CA ILE A 14 1.01 29.01 7.36
C ILE A 14 1.61 30.20 8.12
N GLU A 15 1.90 31.32 7.45
CA GLU A 15 2.41 32.54 8.10
C GLU A 15 1.37 33.14 9.04
N GLN A 16 0.09 33.11 8.68
CA GLN A 16 -0.99 33.55 9.58
C GLN A 16 -1.13 32.67 10.84
N LEU A 17 -0.84 31.36 10.72
CA LEU A 17 -0.86 30.43 11.86
C LEU A 17 0.36 30.63 12.76
N GLU A 18 1.54 30.88 12.19
CA GLU A 18 2.76 31.19 12.95
C GLU A 18 2.67 32.57 13.63
N GLU A 19 2.12 33.58 12.97
CA GLU A 19 1.92 34.91 13.57
C GLU A 19 0.87 34.85 14.70
N ARG A 20 -0.19 34.05 14.56
CA ARG A 20 -1.15 33.78 15.65
C ARG A 20 -0.48 33.07 16.82
N ARG A 21 0.39 32.10 16.56
CA ARG A 21 1.10 31.33 17.59
C ARG A 21 2.09 32.22 18.35
N GLN A 22 2.84 33.07 17.64
CA GLN A 22 3.75 34.04 18.27
C GLN A 22 3.01 35.13 19.06
N ARG A 23 1.82 35.56 18.62
CA ARG A 23 0.96 36.47 19.41
C ARG A 23 0.44 35.80 20.68
N LEU A 24 0.05 34.52 20.62
CA LEU A 24 -0.39 33.75 21.77
C LEU A 24 0.76 33.54 22.78
N GLU A 25 1.97 33.22 22.31
CA GLU A 25 3.16 33.10 23.16
C GLU A 25 3.54 34.44 23.83
N ARG A 26 3.38 35.57 23.13
CA ARG A 26 3.60 36.91 23.72
C ARG A 26 2.53 37.25 24.76
N GLN A 27 1.28 36.84 24.58
CA GLN A 27 0.22 37.00 25.58
C GLN A 27 0.47 36.13 26.82
N ILE A 28 0.83 34.85 26.63
CA ILE A 28 1.18 33.95 27.74
C ILE A 28 2.41 34.48 28.51
N SER A 29 3.42 35.01 27.82
CA SER A 29 4.59 35.61 28.45
C SER A 29 4.30 36.91 29.22
N GLN A 30 3.23 37.63 28.88
CA GLN A 30 2.80 38.84 29.60
C GLN A 30 1.94 38.48 30.82
N ASP A 31 1.14 37.43 30.74
CA ASP A 31 0.30 36.94 31.85
C ASP A 31 1.13 36.29 32.98
N VAL A 32 2.31 35.72 32.68
CA VAL A 32 3.26 35.16 33.67
C VAL A 32 3.91 36.22 34.58
N LYS A 33 3.72 37.53 34.31
CA LYS A 33 4.27 38.60 35.17
C LYS A 33 3.44 38.89 36.43
N PHE A 34 2.26 38.29 36.59
CA PHE A 34 1.45 38.46 37.79
C PHE A 34 1.38 37.15 38.59
N GLU A 35 1.94 37.20 39.81
CA GLU A 35 1.97 36.19 40.89
C GLU A 35 3.22 35.29 41.04
N PRO A 36 4.33 35.84 41.57
CA PRO A 36 5.53 35.09 41.93
C PRO A 36 5.45 34.26 43.23
N ASP A 37 4.47 34.51 44.12
CA ASP A 37 4.46 33.91 45.47
C ASP A 37 3.91 32.47 45.54
N ILE A 38 3.07 32.06 44.58
CA ILE A 38 2.46 30.71 44.55
C ILE A 38 3.48 29.66 44.08
N LEU A 39 4.31 30.02 43.09
CA LEU A 39 5.37 29.15 42.55
C LEU A 39 6.52 28.93 43.55
N LEU A 40 6.82 29.92 44.41
CA LEU A 40 7.88 29.78 45.42
C LEU A 40 7.49 28.82 46.55
N ARG A 41 6.20 28.82 46.96
CA ARG A 41 5.66 27.85 47.94
C ARG A 41 5.61 26.43 47.38
N ALA A 42 5.13 26.27 46.15
CA ALA A 42 5.08 24.95 45.50
C ALA A 42 6.49 24.35 45.33
N LYS A 43 7.49 25.17 45.03
CA LYS A 43 8.89 24.72 44.89
C LYS A 43 9.54 24.37 46.24
N GLN A 44 9.16 25.05 47.34
CA GLN A 44 9.63 24.73 48.69
C GLN A 44 8.98 23.48 49.28
N GLU A 45 7.74 23.14 48.89
CA GLU A 45 7.10 21.87 49.27
C GLU A 45 7.64 20.68 48.48
N PHE A 46 7.95 20.87 47.18
CA PHE A 46 8.48 19.80 46.32
C PHE A 46 9.92 19.39 46.68
N MET A 47 10.72 20.27 47.29
CA MET A 47 12.10 19.99 47.70
C MET A 47 12.24 19.36 49.10
N LYS A 48 11.14 19.12 49.82
CA LYS A 48 11.16 18.47 51.15
C LYS A 48 10.93 16.96 51.11
N THR A 49 10.66 16.38 49.93
CA THR A 49 10.29 14.96 49.78
C THR A 49 11.47 14.03 49.47
N ASP A 50 12.71 14.48 49.67
CA ASP A 50 13.88 13.61 49.67
C ASP A 50 14.36 13.39 51.11
N SER A 51 13.85 12.34 51.76
CA SER A 51 14.54 11.79 52.92
C SER A 51 14.45 10.27 52.92
N ALA A 52 15.60 9.63 53.16
CA ALA A 52 15.77 8.17 53.26
C ALA A 52 14.81 7.49 54.25
N THR A 53 14.13 8.27 55.09
CA THR A 53 13.11 7.87 56.06
C THR A 53 11.88 7.19 55.43
N ASP A 54 11.45 7.62 54.23
CA ASP A 54 10.28 7.02 53.56
C ASP A 54 10.58 5.62 52.98
N LEU A 55 11.86 5.34 52.70
CA LEU A 55 12.34 4.07 52.16
C LEU A 55 12.50 2.99 53.24
N GLU A 56 12.69 3.39 54.50
CA GLU A 56 12.66 2.50 55.66
C GLU A 56 11.21 2.17 56.07
N TYR A 57 10.28 3.12 55.97
CA TYR A 57 8.86 2.91 56.27
C TYR A 57 8.19 1.88 55.32
N LEU A 58 8.61 1.83 54.06
CA LEU A 58 8.18 0.82 53.08
C LEU A 58 8.79 -0.57 53.31
N LYS A 59 9.94 -0.67 53.97
CA LYS A 59 10.58 -1.96 54.32
C LYS A 59 9.96 -2.56 55.57
N GLU A 60 9.56 -1.75 56.55
CA GLU A 60 8.89 -2.23 57.77
C GLU A 60 7.49 -2.78 57.52
N GLN A 61 6.78 -2.34 56.47
CA GLN A 61 5.46 -2.90 56.11
C GLN A 61 5.50 -4.30 55.47
N ASN A 62 6.68 -4.83 55.12
CA ASN A 62 6.83 -6.11 54.42
C ASN A 62 7.17 -7.30 55.35
N GLN A 63 7.10 -7.14 56.67
CA GLN A 63 7.28 -8.26 57.61
C GLN A 63 6.10 -8.34 58.59
N VAL A 64 5.56 -9.57 58.75
CA VAL A 64 4.59 -10.09 59.76
C VAL A 64 3.16 -10.36 59.19
N PRO A 65 2.50 -11.53 59.47
CA PRO A 65 2.68 -12.80 58.78
C PRO A 65 1.36 -13.38 58.20
N THR A 66 1.52 -14.47 57.43
CA THR A 66 0.48 -15.37 56.91
C THR A 66 -0.66 -15.64 57.89
N ASP A 67 -1.90 -15.26 57.55
CA ASP A 67 -3.09 -16.01 57.95
C ASP A 67 -4.27 -15.78 57.00
N MET A 68 -5.02 -16.87 56.82
CA MET A 68 -6.03 -17.18 55.81
C MET A 68 -7.19 -16.17 55.72
N TYR A 69 -7.72 -15.90 54.50
CA TYR A 69 -9.15 -15.80 54.10
C TYR A 69 -9.25 -15.40 52.59
N PRO A 70 -10.36 -15.73 51.90
CA PRO A 70 -10.34 -16.33 50.56
C PRO A 70 -10.31 -15.33 49.40
N GLU A 71 -9.83 -15.84 48.24
CA GLU A 71 -9.83 -15.25 46.90
C GLU A 71 -11.01 -14.30 46.67
N ARG A 72 -10.77 -13.00 46.78
CA ARG A 72 -11.58 -12.01 46.07
C ARG A 72 -11.10 -12.01 44.64
N GLU A 73 -11.97 -12.46 43.75
CA GLU A 73 -11.87 -12.30 42.30
C GLU A 73 -11.23 -10.95 41.96
N LEU A 74 -10.06 -11.02 41.34
CA LEU A 74 -9.41 -9.87 40.71
C LEU A 74 -10.37 -9.34 39.65
N ILE A 75 -11.15 -8.32 40.01
CA ILE A 75 -11.77 -7.43 39.03
C ILE A 75 -10.61 -6.98 38.13
N PRO A 76 -10.62 -7.25 36.82
CA PRO A 76 -9.56 -6.75 35.96
C PRO A 76 -9.59 -5.24 36.10
N GLU A 77 -8.56 -4.67 36.71
CA GLU A 77 -8.37 -3.22 36.69
C GLU A 77 -8.58 -2.80 35.25
N ARG A 78 -9.54 -1.91 34.98
CA ARG A 78 -9.72 -1.38 33.63
C ARG A 78 -8.39 -0.71 33.25
N GLU A 79 -7.58 -1.43 32.49
CA GLU A 79 -6.16 -1.16 32.25
C GLU A 79 -5.96 0.26 31.68
N TYR A 80 -6.97 0.74 30.95
CA TYR A 80 -7.06 2.09 30.40
C TYR A 80 -8.34 2.79 30.85
N GLN A 81 -8.22 4.08 31.17
CA GLN A 81 -9.37 4.94 31.44
C GLN A 81 -10.15 5.14 30.15
N ARG A 82 -11.44 4.81 30.16
CA ARG A 82 -12.33 4.99 29.01
C ARG A 82 -13.36 6.06 29.35
N VAL A 83 -13.39 7.12 28.56
CA VAL A 83 -14.47 8.12 28.63
C VAL A 83 -15.65 7.61 27.82
N ALA A 84 -16.75 7.33 28.50
CA ALA A 84 -18.04 7.12 27.85
C ALA A 84 -18.69 8.49 27.66
N ILE A 85 -18.71 8.99 26.42
CA ILE A 85 -19.41 10.23 26.08
C ILE A 85 -20.88 9.87 25.86
N SER A 86 -21.73 10.16 26.84
CA SER A 86 -23.18 9.96 26.73
C SER A 86 -23.83 11.12 25.97
N GLY A 87 -24.77 10.82 25.06
CA GLY A 87 -25.55 11.83 24.33
C GLY A 87 -25.15 12.01 22.86
N GLU A 88 -24.77 10.93 22.17
CA GLU A 88 -24.45 10.94 20.72
C GLU A 88 -25.57 11.54 19.85
N GLU A 89 -26.81 11.53 20.33
CA GLU A 89 -27.99 12.15 19.70
C GLU A 89 -28.00 13.69 19.73
N LYS A 90 -27.18 14.33 20.59
CA LYS A 90 -27.19 15.80 20.79
C LYS A 90 -26.32 16.56 19.79
N CYS A 91 -25.93 15.94 18.69
CA CYS A 91 -25.06 16.54 17.67
C CYS A 91 -25.75 17.66 16.85
N GLY A 92 -26.96 18.11 17.21
CA GLY A 92 -27.68 19.16 16.48
C GLY A 92 -28.13 18.73 15.08
N VAL A 93 -28.24 17.42 14.82
CA VAL A 93 -28.80 16.82 13.60
C VAL A 93 -30.03 16.02 14.00
N PRO A 94 -31.15 16.07 13.25
CA PRO A 94 -32.29 15.20 13.47
C PRO A 94 -31.87 13.72 13.51
N PHE A 95 -32.42 12.96 14.45
CA PHE A 95 -32.12 11.53 14.59
C PHE A 95 -32.43 10.72 13.32
N THR A 96 -33.47 11.13 12.58
CA THR A 96 -33.85 10.53 11.29
C THR A 96 -32.73 10.61 10.26
N ASP A 97 -32.07 11.77 10.16
CA ASP A 97 -31.01 12.01 9.17
C ASP A 97 -29.75 11.21 9.54
N LEU A 98 -29.49 11.03 10.85
CA LEU A 98 -28.41 10.17 11.34
C LEU A 98 -28.67 8.70 10.99
N LEU A 99 -29.91 8.23 11.19
CA LEU A 99 -30.30 6.86 10.89
C LEU A 99 -30.19 6.57 9.39
N ASP A 100 -30.63 7.49 8.55
CA ASP A 100 -30.55 7.33 7.10
C ASP A 100 -29.11 7.40 6.60
N ALA A 101 -28.28 8.29 7.14
CA ALA A 101 -26.85 8.31 6.85
C ALA A 101 -26.14 7.03 7.29
N ALA A 102 -26.50 6.45 8.45
CA ALA A 102 -25.95 5.18 8.91
C ALA A 102 -26.33 4.03 7.97
N LYS A 103 -27.59 3.95 7.53
CA LYS A 103 -28.04 2.95 6.52
C LYS A 103 -27.27 3.09 5.21
N CYS A 104 -27.01 4.32 4.77
CA CYS A 104 -26.19 4.59 3.58
C CYS A 104 -24.76 4.03 3.71
N VAL A 105 -24.10 4.24 4.86
CA VAL A 105 -22.76 3.70 5.13
C VAL A 105 -22.78 2.17 5.16
N VAL A 106 -23.76 1.57 5.84
CA VAL A 106 -23.92 0.11 5.91
C VAL A 106 -24.15 -0.48 4.51
N LYS A 107 -24.97 0.15 3.68
CA LYS A 107 -25.18 -0.27 2.29
C LYS A 107 -23.87 -0.28 1.49
N ALA A 108 -23.04 0.76 1.62
CA ALA A 108 -21.73 0.80 0.98
C ALA A 108 -20.77 -0.30 1.48
N LEU A 109 -20.82 -0.62 2.79
CA LEU A 109 -20.03 -1.72 3.35
C LEU A 109 -20.46 -3.07 2.80
N PHE A 110 -21.76 -3.33 2.61
CA PHE A 110 -22.24 -4.56 1.98
C PHE A 110 -21.84 -4.67 0.50
N ILE A 111 -21.85 -3.56 -0.25
CA ILE A 111 -21.31 -3.54 -1.61
C ILE A 111 -19.84 -3.94 -1.57
N ARG A 112 -19.02 -3.31 -0.71
CA ARG A 112 -17.61 -3.70 -0.57
C ARG A 112 -17.44 -5.17 -0.15
N GLU A 113 -18.24 -5.67 0.80
CA GLU A 113 -18.21 -7.07 1.24
C GLU A 113 -18.41 -8.03 0.08
N LYS A 114 -19.39 -7.74 -0.79
CA LYS A 114 -19.67 -8.53 -1.99
C LYS A 114 -18.46 -8.63 -2.92
N TYR A 115 -17.82 -7.51 -3.27
CA TYR A 115 -16.64 -7.52 -4.15
C TYR A 115 -15.40 -8.12 -3.47
N MET A 116 -15.25 -7.93 -2.16
CA MET A 116 -14.21 -8.58 -1.38
C MET A 116 -14.40 -10.10 -1.42
N ALA A 117 -15.58 -10.60 -1.09
CA ALA A 117 -15.89 -12.03 -1.12
C ALA A 117 -15.70 -12.64 -2.52
N LEU A 118 -16.15 -11.95 -3.57
CA LEU A 118 -15.95 -12.38 -4.97
C LEU A 118 -14.47 -12.56 -5.29
N SER A 119 -13.59 -11.68 -4.83
CA SER A 119 -12.14 -11.75 -5.05
C SER A 119 -11.38 -12.52 -3.96
N LEU A 120 -12.10 -13.31 -3.15
CA LEU A 120 -11.58 -14.16 -2.06
C LEU A 120 -10.95 -13.39 -0.89
N GLN A 121 -11.43 -12.17 -0.64
CA GLN A 121 -10.99 -11.28 0.42
C GLN A 121 -12.02 -11.22 1.56
N SER A 122 -11.59 -10.81 2.74
CA SER A 122 -12.47 -10.63 3.90
C SER A 122 -12.20 -9.33 4.65
N PHE A 123 -13.24 -8.81 5.30
CA PHE A 123 -13.06 -7.74 6.28
C PHE A 123 -12.28 -8.23 7.49
N CYS A 124 -11.77 -7.27 8.27
CA CYS A 124 -11.24 -7.59 9.58
C CYS A 124 -12.33 -8.16 10.50
N ARG A 125 -11.91 -8.98 11.47
CA ARG A 125 -12.81 -9.72 12.35
C ARG A 125 -13.89 -8.85 13.00
N THR A 126 -13.53 -7.65 13.44
CA THR A 126 -14.46 -6.72 14.09
C THR A 126 -15.55 -6.25 13.12
N THR A 127 -15.16 -5.75 11.95
CA THR A 127 -16.10 -5.24 10.95
C THR A 127 -16.96 -6.37 10.36
N ALA A 128 -16.35 -7.52 10.06
CA ALA A 128 -17.04 -8.71 9.58
C ALA A 128 -18.14 -9.17 10.57
N ARG A 129 -17.83 -9.21 11.87
CA ARG A 129 -18.82 -9.58 12.90
C ARG A 129 -20.01 -8.62 12.93
N TYR A 130 -19.78 -7.30 12.88
CA TYR A 130 -20.87 -6.32 12.91
C TYR A 130 -21.72 -6.35 11.63
N LEU A 131 -21.11 -6.59 10.46
CA LEU A 131 -21.87 -6.73 9.21
C LEU A 131 -22.71 -8.01 9.21
N HIS A 132 -22.19 -9.09 9.78
CA HIS A 132 -22.91 -10.35 9.96
C HIS A 132 -24.12 -10.21 10.89
N GLU A 133 -23.98 -9.48 12.01
CA GLU A 133 -25.12 -9.17 12.90
C GLU A 133 -26.23 -8.34 12.20
N LEU A 134 -25.88 -7.57 11.16
CA LEU A 134 -26.79 -6.71 10.43
C LEU A 134 -27.41 -7.36 9.18
N GLY A 135 -26.77 -8.37 8.61
CA GLY A 135 -27.27 -9.11 7.47
C GLY A 135 -27.72 -10.49 7.92
N ASP A 136 -29.01 -10.82 7.83
CA ASP A 136 -29.62 -12.13 8.16
C ASP A 136 -29.03 -13.32 7.35
N ARG A 137 -27.72 -13.57 7.42
CA ARG A 137 -27.00 -14.64 6.71
C ARG A 137 -26.41 -15.63 7.73
N PRO A 138 -26.47 -16.95 7.50
CA PRO A 138 -25.84 -17.92 8.39
C PRO A 138 -24.31 -17.80 8.37
N LEU A 139 -23.66 -18.13 9.49
CA LEU A 139 -22.20 -18.18 9.65
C LEU A 139 -21.62 -19.26 8.73
N ASP A 140 -20.93 -18.86 7.66
CA ASP A 140 -20.01 -19.75 6.95
C ASP A 140 -18.58 -19.36 7.35
N LEU A 141 -18.17 -19.84 8.53
CA LEU A 141 -16.84 -19.58 9.13
C LEU A 141 -15.70 -20.35 8.44
N ASN A 142 -15.95 -21.05 7.32
CA ASN A 142 -15.01 -22.00 6.72
C ASN A 142 -13.90 -21.40 5.83
N VAL A 143 -13.57 -20.10 5.96
CA VAL A 143 -12.45 -19.50 5.20
C VAL A 143 -11.25 -19.12 6.08
N TYR A 144 -11.40 -19.17 7.41
CA TYR A 144 -10.24 -19.23 8.29
C TYR A 144 -9.93 -20.69 8.58
N GLU A 145 -8.90 -21.24 7.93
CA GLU A 145 -8.07 -22.18 8.68
C GLU A 145 -7.58 -21.37 9.90
N GLU A 146 -8.10 -21.70 11.08
CA GLU A 146 -7.61 -21.18 12.34
C GLU A 146 -6.11 -21.50 12.42
N VAL A 147 -5.26 -20.55 12.06
CA VAL A 147 -3.92 -20.52 12.63
C VAL A 147 -4.16 -20.06 14.07
N PRO A 148 -3.94 -20.93 15.08
CA PRO A 148 -4.14 -20.52 16.46
C PRO A 148 -3.32 -19.27 16.71
N GLU A 149 -3.92 -18.21 17.27
CA GLU A 149 -3.16 -17.13 17.91
C GLU A 149 -2.25 -17.83 18.91
N THR A 150 -0.99 -18.01 18.52
CA THR A 150 -0.01 -18.69 19.35
C THR A 150 0.14 -17.78 20.55
N ALA A 151 -0.31 -18.25 21.71
CA ALA A 151 -0.11 -17.54 22.96
C ALA A 151 1.38 -17.13 23.00
N VAL A 152 1.63 -15.83 22.91
CA VAL A 152 2.98 -15.29 22.83
C VAL A 152 3.60 -15.49 24.20
N THR A 153 4.16 -16.67 24.43
CA THR A 153 5.07 -16.90 25.54
C THR A 153 6.27 -15.98 25.31
N ALA A 154 6.82 -15.41 26.38
CA ALA A 154 7.93 -14.46 26.31
C ALA A 154 9.17 -15.02 25.56
N ASP A 155 9.25 -16.36 25.44
CA ASP A 155 10.34 -17.11 24.81
C ASP A 155 10.00 -17.72 23.44
N ALA A 156 8.81 -17.49 22.87
CA ALA A 156 8.49 -18.01 21.54
C ALA A 156 9.33 -17.31 20.46
N THR A 157 10.23 -18.04 19.82
CA THR A 157 10.96 -17.59 18.62
C THR A 157 9.96 -17.43 17.48
N VAL A 158 9.45 -16.21 17.27
CA VAL A 158 8.54 -15.84 16.16
C VAL A 158 9.30 -15.79 14.82
N HIS A 159 10.28 -16.65 14.61
CA HIS A 159 11.02 -16.73 13.36
C HIS A 159 10.41 -17.87 12.55
N PRO A 160 9.86 -17.58 11.35
CA PRO A 160 9.63 -18.66 10.41
C PRO A 160 10.96 -19.42 10.25
N PRO A 161 10.93 -20.76 10.16
CA PRO A 161 12.14 -21.53 9.93
C PRO A 161 12.81 -21.00 8.65
N VAL A 162 14.10 -20.67 8.75
CA VAL A 162 14.90 -20.28 7.59
C VAL A 162 14.95 -21.49 6.68
N SER A 163 14.38 -21.38 5.48
CA SER A 163 14.52 -22.45 4.48
C SER A 163 16.00 -22.55 4.12
N GLU A 164 16.62 -23.71 4.34
CA GLU A 164 18.04 -23.93 4.05
C GLU A 164 18.33 -23.93 2.53
N THR A 165 17.30 -24.06 1.69
CA THR A 165 17.41 -24.10 0.22
C THR A 165 16.71 -22.92 -0.43
N HIS A 166 17.36 -22.32 -1.44
CA HIS A 166 16.83 -21.21 -2.22
C HIS A 166 15.59 -21.65 -3.02
N PRO A 167 14.45 -20.92 -3.03
CA PRO A 167 13.22 -21.38 -3.69
C PRO A 167 13.33 -21.60 -5.20
N TYR A 168 14.32 -20.97 -5.83
CA TYR A 168 14.60 -21.12 -7.27
C TYR A 168 15.64 -22.21 -7.59
N GLU A 169 16.14 -22.96 -6.60
CA GLU A 169 17.10 -24.06 -6.81
C GLU A 169 16.38 -25.42 -6.79
N GLY A 170 16.69 -26.28 -7.76
CA GLY A 170 16.41 -27.71 -7.68
C GLY A 170 14.98 -28.18 -7.97
N LEU A 171 14.13 -27.37 -8.62
CA LEU A 171 12.81 -27.83 -9.05
C LEU A 171 12.91 -28.61 -10.37
N ASP A 172 12.82 -29.93 -10.27
CA ASP A 172 12.66 -30.83 -11.41
C ASP A 172 11.35 -30.46 -12.14
N PRO A 173 11.34 -30.23 -13.47
CA PRO A 173 10.11 -30.05 -14.25
C PRO A 173 9.05 -31.15 -14.02
N ALA A 174 9.47 -32.34 -13.57
CA ALA A 174 8.56 -33.44 -13.19
C ALA A 174 7.78 -33.18 -11.88
N SER A 175 8.24 -32.26 -11.03
CA SER A 175 7.57 -31.85 -9.78
C SER A 175 6.46 -30.81 -9.99
N LEU A 176 6.39 -30.20 -11.18
CA LEU A 176 5.34 -29.26 -11.53
C LEU A 176 4.00 -29.98 -11.75
N PRO A 177 2.87 -29.38 -11.31
CA PRO A 177 1.55 -29.97 -11.51
C PRO A 177 1.24 -30.27 -12.99
N PRO A 178 0.44 -31.31 -13.26
CA PRO A 178 0.07 -31.68 -14.62
C PRO A 178 -0.88 -30.64 -15.25
N ASP A 179 -0.93 -30.65 -16.58
CA ASP A 179 -1.86 -29.84 -17.37
C ASP A 179 -3.32 -30.21 -17.07
N MET A 180 -4.15 -29.19 -16.86
CA MET A 180 -5.59 -29.37 -16.67
C MET A 180 -6.36 -29.66 -17.96
N GLY A 181 -5.80 -29.35 -19.13
CA GLY A 181 -6.48 -29.51 -20.42
C GLY A 181 -7.58 -28.48 -20.69
N TYR A 182 -7.64 -27.39 -19.93
CA TYR A 182 -8.54 -26.26 -20.20
C TYR A 182 -7.92 -25.30 -21.23
N SER A 183 -8.76 -24.68 -22.05
CA SER A 183 -8.35 -23.58 -22.93
C SER A 183 -8.85 -22.25 -22.38
N CYS A 184 -8.01 -21.22 -22.37
CA CYS A 184 -8.41 -19.86 -22.03
C CYS A 184 -8.49 -18.96 -23.27
N LYS A 185 -9.48 -18.08 -23.32
CA LYS A 185 -9.58 -17.02 -24.33
C LYS A 185 -10.16 -15.75 -23.72
N MET A 186 -9.63 -14.60 -24.09
CA MET A 186 -10.21 -13.32 -23.74
C MET A 186 -11.38 -12.99 -24.69
N MET A 187 -12.55 -12.69 -24.12
CA MET A 187 -13.72 -12.20 -24.84
C MET A 187 -14.18 -10.91 -24.16
N ASP A 188 -14.29 -9.83 -24.94
CA ASP A 188 -14.72 -8.50 -24.47
C ASP A 188 -13.95 -8.02 -23.23
N GLY A 189 -12.65 -8.33 -23.18
CA GLY A 189 -11.73 -7.97 -22.08
C GLY A 189 -11.80 -8.83 -20.83
N VAL A 190 -12.60 -9.90 -20.80
CA VAL A 190 -12.65 -10.88 -19.70
C VAL A 190 -12.10 -12.23 -20.18
N VAL A 191 -11.23 -12.86 -19.40
CA VAL A 191 -10.72 -14.20 -19.70
C VAL A 191 -11.75 -15.25 -19.30
N HIS A 192 -12.15 -16.09 -20.25
CA HIS A 192 -12.99 -17.26 -20.01
C HIS A 192 -12.13 -18.54 -20.10
N VAL A 193 -12.29 -19.42 -19.11
CA VAL A 193 -11.54 -20.69 -19.01
C VAL A 193 -12.49 -21.85 -19.30
N ALA A 194 -12.40 -22.42 -20.50
CA ALA A 194 -13.30 -23.45 -21.03
C ALA A 194 -14.80 -23.07 -21.01
N THR A 195 -15.61 -23.76 -21.80
CA THR A 195 -17.07 -23.49 -21.87
C THR A 195 -17.86 -24.04 -20.68
N GLU A 196 -17.25 -24.88 -19.84
CA GLU A 196 -17.93 -25.62 -18.77
C GLU A 196 -17.56 -25.15 -17.35
N LEU A 197 -16.55 -24.28 -17.19
CA LEU A 197 -16.14 -23.77 -15.89
C LEU A 197 -16.63 -22.33 -15.70
N ASP A 198 -17.76 -22.20 -15.02
CA ASP A 198 -18.34 -20.89 -14.71
C ASP A 198 -17.69 -20.33 -13.42
N LEU A 199 -16.68 -19.47 -13.60
CA LEU A 199 -15.97 -18.82 -12.51
C LEU A 199 -16.70 -17.53 -12.13
N PRO A 200 -16.94 -17.26 -10.84
CA PRO A 200 -17.76 -16.13 -10.44
C PRO A 200 -17.01 -14.80 -10.61
N TYR A 201 -17.64 -13.84 -11.29
CA TYR A 201 -17.22 -12.44 -11.37
C TYR A 201 -18.46 -11.55 -11.57
N PRO A 202 -18.42 -10.27 -11.17
CA PRO A 202 -19.54 -9.36 -11.39
C PRO A 202 -19.59 -8.94 -12.85
N ASP A 203 -20.79 -8.96 -13.44
CA ASP A 203 -20.98 -8.46 -14.80
C ASP A 203 -20.87 -6.92 -14.86
N LEU A 204 -20.76 -6.40 -16.08
CA LEU A 204 -20.58 -4.97 -16.30
C LEU A 204 -21.80 -4.17 -15.82
N GLN A 205 -23.00 -4.73 -15.97
CA GLN A 205 -24.24 -4.06 -15.59
C GLN A 205 -24.35 -3.91 -14.08
N GLU A 206 -24.09 -4.98 -13.34
CA GLU A 206 -24.03 -5.03 -11.90
C GLU A 206 -22.97 -4.06 -11.36
N TYR A 207 -21.79 -4.05 -11.96
CA TYR A 207 -20.72 -3.12 -11.58
C TYR A 207 -21.10 -1.65 -11.76
N ILE A 208 -21.66 -1.28 -12.91
CA ILE A 208 -22.09 0.10 -13.16
C ILE A 208 -23.22 0.50 -12.20
N VAL A 209 -24.16 -0.41 -11.90
CA VAL A 209 -25.23 -0.16 -10.92
C VAL A 209 -24.65 0.10 -9.52
N ASP A 210 -23.75 -0.76 -9.05
CA ASP A 210 -23.11 -0.60 -7.74
C ASP A 210 -22.24 0.67 -7.67
N MET A 211 -21.51 0.97 -8.74
CA MET A 211 -20.71 2.20 -8.87
C MET A 211 -21.59 3.46 -8.81
N ASN A 212 -22.74 3.46 -9.49
CA ASN A 212 -23.70 4.56 -9.45
C ASN A 212 -24.32 4.74 -8.06
N VAL A 213 -24.59 3.65 -7.34
CA VAL A 213 -25.01 3.73 -5.93
C VAL A 213 -23.93 4.39 -5.09
N MET A 214 -22.67 3.98 -5.22
CA MET A 214 -21.55 4.59 -4.49
C MET A 214 -21.36 6.07 -4.82
N MET A 215 -21.47 6.45 -6.10
CA MET A 215 -21.47 7.86 -6.52
C MET A 215 -22.58 8.67 -5.85
N ALA A 216 -23.80 8.15 -5.85
CA ALA A 216 -24.95 8.82 -5.23
C ALA A 216 -24.75 9.01 -3.71
N LEU A 217 -24.19 8.01 -3.03
CA LEU A 217 -23.91 8.09 -1.58
C LEU A 217 -22.86 9.15 -1.23
N ILE A 218 -21.88 9.36 -2.10
CA ILE A 218 -20.80 10.33 -1.88
C ILE A 218 -21.24 11.77 -2.13
N ILE A 219 -22.08 11.98 -3.14
CA ILE A 219 -22.64 13.29 -3.47
C ILE A 219 -23.71 13.69 -2.44
N ASN A 220 -24.27 12.74 -1.69
CA ASN A 220 -25.27 12.98 -0.66
C ASN A 220 -24.73 13.87 0.48
N GLY A 221 -25.25 15.11 0.55
CA GLY A 221 -24.85 16.13 1.52
C GLY A 221 -24.99 15.69 2.99
N PRO A 222 -26.18 15.25 3.45
CA PRO A 222 -26.38 14.71 4.79
C PRO A 222 -25.38 13.63 5.19
N VAL A 223 -25.13 12.65 4.29
CA VAL A 223 -24.15 11.58 4.52
C VAL A 223 -22.73 12.15 4.68
N LYS A 224 -22.33 13.08 3.81
CA LYS A 224 -21.02 13.75 3.89
C LYS A 224 -20.86 14.51 5.22
N SER A 225 -21.87 15.25 5.65
CA SER A 225 -21.87 15.96 6.94
C SER A 225 -21.80 15.00 8.14
N PHE A 226 -22.53 13.88 8.09
CA PHE A 226 -22.46 12.83 9.10
C PHE A 226 -21.06 12.24 9.22
N CYS A 227 -20.45 11.83 8.10
CA CYS A 227 -19.10 11.27 8.09
C CYS A 227 -18.07 12.24 8.63
N TYR A 228 -18.13 13.52 8.23
CA TYR A 228 -17.24 14.56 8.76
C TYR A 228 -17.33 14.68 10.28
N ARG A 229 -18.55 14.83 10.82
CA ARG A 229 -18.76 14.94 12.27
C ARG A 229 -18.30 13.69 13.01
N ARG A 230 -18.55 12.50 12.45
CA ARG A 230 -18.11 11.24 13.05
C ARG A 230 -16.58 11.12 13.08
N LEU A 231 -15.89 11.49 12.01
CA LEU A 231 -14.43 11.49 11.96
C LEU A 231 -13.82 12.50 12.94
N GLN A 232 -14.38 13.71 13.03
CA GLN A 232 -13.98 14.71 14.03
C GLN A 232 -14.17 14.18 15.45
N TYR A 233 -15.32 13.57 15.74
CA TYR A 233 -15.57 12.95 17.03
C TYR A 233 -14.58 11.83 17.36
N LEU A 234 -14.28 10.94 16.40
CA LEU A 234 -13.30 9.86 16.58
C LEU A 234 -11.89 10.43 16.85
N SER A 235 -11.50 11.49 16.14
CA SER A 235 -10.24 12.20 16.36
C SER A 235 -10.16 12.81 17.76
N SER A 236 -11.19 13.55 18.19
CA SER A 236 -11.25 14.14 19.54
C SER A 236 -11.26 13.06 20.63
N LYS A 237 -11.97 11.95 20.41
CA LYS A 237 -11.99 10.80 21.34
C LYS A 237 -10.59 10.19 21.48
N PHE A 238 -9.84 10.06 20.38
CA PHE A 238 -8.47 9.56 20.41
C PHE A 238 -7.52 10.54 21.13
N GLN A 239 -7.66 11.85 20.91
CA GLN A 239 -6.89 12.86 21.65
C GLN A 239 -7.17 12.79 23.16
N MET A 240 -8.43 12.64 23.56
CA MET A 240 -8.79 12.47 24.97
C MET A 240 -8.21 11.18 25.55
N HIS A 241 -8.20 10.10 24.77
CA HIS A 241 -7.55 8.84 25.18
C HIS A 241 -6.06 9.05 25.45
N ILE A 242 -5.32 9.75 24.58
CA ILE A 242 -3.90 10.07 24.79
C ILE A 242 -3.73 10.82 26.12
N LEU A 243 -4.47 11.91 26.33
CA LEU A 243 -4.36 12.73 27.55
C LEU A 243 -4.59 11.94 28.84
N LEU A 244 -5.46 10.92 28.83
CA LEU A 244 -5.78 10.12 30.00
C LEU A 244 -4.86 8.91 30.20
N ASN A 245 -4.29 8.38 29.11
CA ASN A 245 -3.67 7.06 29.11
C ASN A 245 -2.21 7.03 28.64
N GLU A 246 -1.63 8.12 28.13
CA GLU A 246 -0.25 8.16 27.60
C GLU A 246 0.77 7.59 28.60
N MET A 247 0.71 8.02 29.86
CA MET A 247 1.63 7.54 30.90
C MET A 247 1.45 6.04 31.20
N LYS A 248 0.22 5.53 31.09
CA LYS A 248 -0.07 4.10 31.26
C LYS A 248 0.42 3.28 30.07
N GLU A 249 0.23 3.78 28.85
CA GLU A 249 0.77 3.15 27.63
C GLU A 249 2.29 3.11 27.66
N LEU A 250 2.94 4.21 28.07
CA LEU A 250 4.40 4.27 28.22
C LEU A 250 4.90 3.28 29.29
N ALA A 251 4.20 3.17 30.42
CA ALA A 251 4.53 2.19 31.44
C ALA A 251 4.33 0.75 30.95
N ALA A 252 3.25 0.49 30.19
CA ALA A 252 2.99 -0.82 29.59
C ALA A 252 4.07 -1.21 28.57
N GLN A 253 4.51 -0.28 27.72
CA GLN A 253 5.63 -0.50 26.79
C GLN A 253 6.92 -0.83 27.54
N LYS A 254 7.24 -0.11 28.63
CA LYS A 254 8.43 -0.38 29.47
C LYS A 254 8.37 -1.72 30.20
N LYS A 255 7.17 -2.26 30.48
CA LYS A 255 6.99 -3.58 31.10
C LYS A 255 7.32 -4.73 30.15
N VAL A 256 7.36 -4.50 28.83
CA VAL A 256 7.70 -5.52 27.84
C VAL A 256 9.17 -5.35 27.43
N PRO A 257 10.11 -6.04 28.11
CA PRO A 257 11.52 -5.94 27.76
C PRO A 257 11.75 -6.48 26.33
N HIS A 258 12.80 -5.99 25.68
CA HIS A 258 13.24 -6.42 24.34
C HIS A 258 12.23 -6.20 23.19
N ARG A 259 11.13 -5.46 23.41
CA ARG A 259 10.23 -4.99 22.35
C ARG A 259 10.21 -3.46 22.29
N ASP A 260 11.25 -2.92 21.68
CA ASP A 260 11.34 -1.51 21.34
C ASP A 260 11.07 -1.29 19.84
N PHE A 261 11.15 -0.03 19.40
CA PHE A 261 10.94 0.33 18.00
C PHE A 261 11.86 -0.42 17.02
N TYR A 262 13.05 -0.86 17.46
CA TYR A 262 14.00 -1.58 16.61
C TYR A 262 13.67 -3.07 16.50
N ASN A 263 13.14 -3.66 17.56
CA ASN A 263 12.81 -5.09 17.66
C ASN A 263 11.37 -5.44 17.23
N ILE A 264 10.58 -4.47 16.79
CA ILE A 264 9.25 -4.70 16.21
C ILE A 264 9.36 -4.92 14.71
N ARG A 265 8.72 -5.98 14.21
CA ARG A 265 8.61 -6.24 12.77
C ARG A 265 7.81 -5.13 12.11
N LYS A 266 8.40 -4.53 11.09
CA LYS A 266 7.82 -3.46 10.27
C LYS A 266 7.83 -3.91 8.82
N VAL A 267 6.78 -3.53 8.10
CA VAL A 267 6.65 -3.81 6.67
C VAL A 267 6.51 -2.49 5.94
N ASP A 268 7.45 -2.18 5.05
CA ASP A 268 7.23 -1.14 4.06
C ASP A 268 6.32 -1.69 2.97
N THR A 269 5.10 -1.15 2.92
CA THR A 269 4.04 -1.63 2.03
C THR A 269 3.97 -0.87 0.71
N HIS A 270 4.75 0.21 0.56
CA HIS A 270 4.70 1.08 -0.63
C HIS A 270 6.06 1.55 -1.13
N ILE A 271 6.80 0.66 -1.78
CA ILE A 271 8.11 0.96 -2.36
C ILE A 271 8.23 0.39 -3.79
N HIS A 272 8.83 1.18 -4.69
CA HIS A 272 9.15 0.73 -6.05
C HIS A 272 10.54 0.09 -6.05
N ALA A 273 10.70 -1.05 -6.74
CA ALA A 273 11.99 -1.74 -6.78
C ALA A 273 13.11 -0.88 -7.38
N SER A 274 12.78 -0.05 -8.38
CA SER A 274 13.71 0.91 -8.97
C SER A 274 14.19 1.99 -8.01
N SER A 275 13.50 2.19 -6.88
CA SER A 275 13.77 3.24 -5.90
C SER A 275 14.11 2.70 -4.52
N CYS A 276 14.34 1.41 -4.36
CA CYS A 276 14.55 0.80 -3.05
C CYS A 276 15.96 1.06 -2.48
N MET A 277 16.90 1.38 -3.36
CA MET A 277 18.30 1.63 -3.01
C MET A 277 18.54 3.09 -2.61
N ASN A 278 19.46 3.30 -1.67
CA ASN A 278 19.94 4.64 -1.36
C ASN A 278 20.77 5.19 -2.53
N GLN A 279 20.63 6.48 -2.85
CA GLN A 279 21.42 7.16 -3.90
C GLN A 279 22.94 6.96 -3.73
N LYS A 280 23.44 6.99 -2.48
CA LYS A 280 24.87 6.77 -2.19
C LYS A 280 25.30 5.33 -2.51
N HIS A 281 24.41 4.36 -2.29
CA HIS A 281 24.65 2.96 -2.59
C HIS A 281 24.69 2.74 -4.11
N LEU A 282 23.70 3.26 -4.84
CA LEU A 282 23.68 3.24 -6.31
C LEU A 282 24.93 3.89 -6.91
N LEU A 283 25.32 5.07 -6.45
CA LEU A 283 26.53 5.76 -6.94
C LEU A 283 27.78 4.90 -6.73
N ARG A 284 27.93 4.30 -5.55
CA ARG A 284 29.06 3.42 -5.23
C ARG A 284 29.06 2.19 -6.13
N PHE A 285 27.89 1.64 -6.42
CA PHE A 285 27.73 0.51 -7.32
C PHE A 285 28.17 0.86 -8.74
N ILE A 286 27.69 1.97 -9.30
CA ILE A 286 28.08 2.44 -10.65
C ILE A 286 29.60 2.63 -10.72
N LYS A 287 30.20 3.32 -9.75
CA LYS A 287 31.66 3.51 -9.69
C LYS A 287 32.43 2.18 -9.59
N ARG A 288 31.89 1.19 -8.87
CA ARG A 288 32.48 -0.15 -8.75
C ARG A 288 32.38 -0.92 -10.06
N ALA A 289 31.22 -0.87 -10.73
CA ALA A 289 30.97 -1.52 -12.01
C ALA A 289 31.91 -0.96 -13.10
N MET A 290 32.05 0.36 -13.21
CA MET A 290 32.99 0.98 -14.16
C MET A 290 34.45 0.55 -13.95
N LYS A 291 34.88 0.37 -12.70
CA LYS A 291 36.24 -0.07 -12.38
C LYS A 291 36.47 -1.55 -12.66
N LYS A 292 35.46 -2.39 -12.42
CA LYS A 292 35.59 -3.85 -12.50
C LYS A 292 35.28 -4.40 -13.90
N TYR A 293 34.32 -3.79 -14.61
CA TYR A 293 33.79 -4.27 -15.88
C TYR A 293 33.75 -3.16 -16.96
N PRO A 294 34.86 -2.45 -17.26
CA PRO A 294 34.84 -1.35 -18.23
C PRO A 294 34.55 -1.80 -19.68
N LYS A 295 34.91 -3.04 -20.02
CA LYS A 295 34.78 -3.60 -21.39
C LYS A 295 33.50 -4.41 -21.61
N GLU A 296 32.62 -4.49 -20.61
CA GLU A 296 31.36 -5.22 -20.76
C GLU A 296 30.45 -4.44 -21.72
N ILE A 297 29.85 -5.14 -22.68
CA ILE A 297 28.92 -4.56 -23.65
C ILE A 297 27.58 -4.39 -22.95
N VAL A 298 27.09 -3.16 -22.86
CA VAL A 298 25.92 -2.83 -22.01
C VAL A 298 24.78 -2.19 -22.79
N HIS A 299 25.06 -1.62 -23.96
CA HIS A 299 24.06 -0.93 -24.76
C HIS A 299 24.32 -1.15 -26.25
N VAL A 300 23.26 -1.16 -27.05
CA VAL A 300 23.34 -1.27 -28.50
C VAL A 300 22.60 -0.09 -29.11
N GLU A 301 23.34 0.83 -29.72
CA GLU A 301 22.77 1.99 -30.39
C GLU A 301 22.90 1.82 -31.91
N LYS A 302 21.76 1.77 -32.63
CA LYS A 302 21.72 1.63 -34.10
C LYS A 302 22.54 0.44 -34.65
N GLY A 303 22.59 -0.66 -33.90
CA GLY A 303 23.34 -1.87 -34.26
C GLY A 303 24.83 -1.84 -33.91
N ARG A 304 25.33 -0.75 -33.28
CA ARG A 304 26.67 -0.70 -32.71
C ARG A 304 26.61 -1.05 -31.22
N GLU A 305 27.30 -2.12 -30.85
CA GLU A 305 27.57 -2.47 -29.46
C GLU A 305 28.48 -1.42 -28.82
N GLN A 306 28.08 -0.91 -27.65
CA GLN A 306 28.83 0.03 -26.84
C GLN A 306 29.20 -0.64 -25.51
N THR A 307 30.48 -0.52 -25.17
CA THR A 307 30.99 -0.92 -23.85
C THR A 307 30.57 0.07 -22.77
N LEU A 308 30.58 -0.36 -21.51
CA LEU A 308 30.28 0.52 -20.38
C LEU A 308 31.20 1.77 -20.39
N MET A 309 32.48 1.61 -20.74
CA MET A 309 33.40 2.73 -20.88
C MET A 309 32.99 3.70 -22.00
N GLU A 310 32.64 3.20 -23.18
CA GLU A 310 32.20 4.03 -24.31
C GLU A 310 30.91 4.79 -24.00
N VAL A 311 29.97 4.19 -23.26
CA VAL A 311 28.72 4.86 -22.85
C VAL A 311 29.00 6.07 -21.93
N PHE A 312 29.95 5.94 -21.01
CA PHE A 312 30.34 7.06 -20.15
C PHE A 312 31.14 8.13 -20.91
N GLU A 313 32.00 7.71 -21.84
CA GLU A 313 32.73 8.62 -22.73
C GLU A 313 31.79 9.40 -23.66
N SER A 314 30.73 8.77 -24.20
CA SER A 314 29.75 9.46 -25.05
C SER A 314 28.93 10.50 -24.28
N MET A 315 28.73 10.29 -22.98
CA MET A 315 28.10 11.26 -22.09
C MET A 315 29.07 12.34 -21.59
N ASN A 316 30.36 12.26 -21.96
CA ASN A 316 31.42 13.14 -21.47
C ASN A 316 31.52 13.16 -19.93
N LEU A 317 31.34 11.98 -19.30
CA LEU A 317 31.36 11.81 -17.85
C LEU A 317 32.46 10.84 -17.43
N THR A 318 33.26 11.20 -16.43
CA THR A 318 34.19 10.27 -15.80
C THR A 318 33.64 9.72 -14.48
N ALA A 319 34.16 8.57 -14.05
CA ALA A 319 33.82 7.99 -12.74
C ALA A 319 34.14 8.91 -11.55
N PHE A 320 35.04 9.89 -11.74
CA PHE A 320 35.38 10.89 -10.72
C PHE A 320 34.31 11.98 -10.63
N ASP A 321 33.76 12.39 -11.78
CA ASP A 321 32.76 13.46 -11.89
C ASP A 321 31.39 13.05 -11.39
N LEU A 322 31.10 11.75 -11.32
CA LEU A 322 29.87 11.23 -10.75
C LEU A 322 29.79 11.53 -9.24
N SER A 323 28.86 12.41 -8.86
CA SER A 323 28.45 12.71 -7.50
C SER A 323 26.97 12.35 -7.28
N VAL A 324 26.53 12.40 -6.03
CA VAL A 324 25.11 12.23 -5.70
C VAL A 324 24.26 13.30 -6.39
N ASP A 325 24.77 14.53 -6.47
CA ASP A 325 24.08 15.66 -7.09
C ASP A 325 24.02 15.53 -8.62
N THR A 326 25.05 14.97 -9.26
CA THR A 326 25.01 14.72 -10.71
C THR A 326 24.02 13.62 -11.11
N LEU A 327 23.67 12.71 -10.20
CA LEU A 327 22.66 11.68 -10.48
C LEU A 327 21.24 12.27 -10.52
N ASP A 328 21.00 13.45 -9.92
CA ASP A 328 19.73 14.19 -9.83
C ASP A 328 18.52 13.35 -9.38
N MET A 329 18.76 12.39 -8.49
CA MET A 329 17.73 11.47 -7.96
C MET A 329 17.00 12.03 -6.73
N HIS A 330 17.10 13.34 -6.47
CA HIS A 330 16.54 13.99 -5.28
C HIS A 330 15.00 14.09 -5.34
N ALA A 331 14.33 13.78 -4.23
CA ALA A 331 12.89 14.00 -4.11
C ALA A 331 12.63 15.52 -3.93
N ASP A 332 11.83 16.10 -4.83
CA ASP A 332 11.37 17.51 -4.78
C ASP A 332 9.88 17.54 -4.38
N ARG A 333 9.39 18.66 -3.82
CA ARG A 333 7.96 18.86 -3.47
C ARG A 333 7.02 18.55 -4.64
N ASN A 334 7.45 18.80 -5.88
CA ASN A 334 6.67 18.55 -7.09
C ASN A 334 6.69 17.08 -7.58
N THR A 335 7.51 16.22 -6.98
CA THR A 335 7.64 14.79 -7.36
C THR A 335 6.41 13.99 -6.94
N PHE A 336 5.75 14.43 -5.87
CA PHE A 336 4.63 13.70 -5.27
C PHE A 336 3.36 13.71 -6.12
N HIS A 337 3.24 14.55 -7.15
CA HIS A 337 1.98 14.71 -7.90
C HIS A 337 2.04 14.25 -9.35
N ARG A 338 3.21 13.89 -9.87
CA ARG A 338 3.49 13.79 -11.31
C ARG A 338 4.36 12.56 -11.59
N PHE A 339 3.74 11.45 -12.04
CA PHE A 339 4.44 10.19 -12.29
C PHE A 339 5.47 10.31 -13.45
N ASP A 340 5.26 11.25 -14.39
CA ASP A 340 6.23 11.63 -15.43
C ASP A 340 7.51 12.26 -14.83
N LYS A 341 7.37 13.19 -13.88
CA LYS A 341 8.49 13.80 -13.13
C LYS A 341 9.14 12.79 -12.18
N PHE A 342 8.36 11.88 -11.59
CA PHE A 342 8.87 10.74 -10.83
C PHE A 342 9.76 9.86 -11.72
N ASN A 343 9.28 9.43 -12.90
CA ASN A 343 10.06 8.65 -13.86
C ASN A 343 11.30 9.38 -14.36
N ALA A 344 11.22 10.69 -14.62
CA ALA A 344 12.36 11.52 -14.99
C ALA A 344 13.43 11.59 -13.89
N LYS A 345 13.03 11.56 -12.60
CA LYS A 345 13.92 11.49 -11.43
C LYS A 345 14.54 10.12 -11.20
N TYR A 346 14.13 9.09 -11.95
CA TYR A 346 14.82 7.79 -11.99
C TYR A 346 15.73 7.64 -13.21
N ASN A 347 15.85 8.64 -14.07
CA ASN A 347 16.91 8.70 -15.06
C ASN A 347 18.16 9.26 -14.38
N PRO A 348 19.17 8.43 -14.06
CA PRO A 348 20.42 8.95 -13.53
C PRO A 348 20.95 10.00 -14.51
N ILE A 349 21.24 11.20 -14.02
CA ILE A 349 21.82 12.30 -14.84
C ILE A 349 20.83 12.84 -15.91
N GLY A 350 19.54 12.49 -15.84
CA GLY A 350 18.56 12.85 -16.87
C GLY A 350 18.69 12.06 -18.17
N GLU A 351 19.61 11.09 -18.23
CA GLU A 351 19.87 10.26 -19.41
C GLU A 351 19.19 8.90 -19.29
N SER A 352 18.36 8.57 -20.27
CA SER A 352 17.57 7.32 -20.29
C SER A 352 18.44 6.05 -20.34
N ILE A 353 19.67 6.16 -20.84
CA ILE A 353 20.60 5.05 -21.05
C ILE A 353 21.12 4.47 -19.72
N LEU A 354 21.52 5.31 -18.76
CA LEU A 354 22.01 4.82 -17.46
C LEU A 354 20.91 4.14 -16.66
N ARG A 355 19.66 4.62 -16.77
CA ARG A 355 18.50 3.98 -16.18
C ARG A 355 18.27 2.60 -16.78
N GLU A 356 18.37 2.49 -18.09
CA GLU A 356 18.22 1.23 -18.80
C GLU A 356 19.28 0.21 -18.36
N ILE A 357 20.53 0.63 -18.22
CA ILE A 357 21.64 -0.27 -17.85
C ILE A 357 21.54 -0.74 -16.38
N PHE A 358 21.27 0.17 -15.44
CA PHE A 358 21.40 -0.12 -14.00
C PHE A 358 20.09 -0.39 -13.26
N ILE A 359 18.95 0.10 -13.76
CA ILE A 359 17.68 0.15 -13.00
C ILE A 359 16.53 -0.59 -13.72
N LYS A 360 16.74 -1.10 -14.95
CA LYS A 360 15.75 -1.92 -15.65
C LYS A 360 16.06 -3.42 -15.55
N THR A 361 14.99 -4.21 -15.58
CA THR A 361 15.00 -5.68 -15.64
C THR A 361 15.25 -6.19 -17.07
N ASP A 362 14.61 -5.56 -18.07
CA ASP A 362 14.79 -5.87 -19.49
C ASP A 362 15.76 -4.85 -20.13
N ASN A 363 16.98 -5.32 -20.43
CA ASN A 363 18.02 -4.58 -21.15
C ASN A 363 18.97 -5.57 -21.85
N HIS A 364 20.00 -5.05 -22.55
CA HIS A 364 20.94 -5.89 -23.31
C HIS A 364 21.72 -6.92 -22.46
N ILE A 365 21.98 -6.61 -21.18
CA ILE A 365 22.65 -7.50 -20.22
C ILE A 365 21.65 -8.27 -19.35
N GLU A 366 20.39 -8.35 -19.79
CA GLU A 366 19.29 -9.05 -19.13
C GLU A 366 19.11 -8.65 -17.65
N GLY A 367 19.30 -7.36 -17.32
CA GLY A 367 19.05 -6.83 -15.98
C GLY A 367 20.06 -7.27 -14.91
N LYS A 368 21.24 -7.78 -15.32
CA LYS A 368 22.30 -8.28 -14.41
C LYS A 368 22.69 -7.29 -13.32
N TYR A 369 22.89 -6.02 -13.65
CA TYR A 369 23.25 -5.00 -12.65
C TYR A 369 22.10 -4.72 -11.70
N PHE A 370 20.88 -4.59 -12.19
CA PHE A 370 19.71 -4.35 -11.35
C PHE A 370 19.48 -5.50 -10.36
N GLY A 371 19.56 -6.76 -10.83
CA GLY A 371 19.48 -7.94 -9.96
C GLY A 371 20.55 -7.94 -8.86
N HIS A 372 21.79 -7.57 -9.19
CA HIS A 372 22.88 -7.50 -8.21
C HIS A 372 22.69 -6.38 -7.19
N ILE A 373 22.17 -5.22 -7.60
CA ILE A 373 21.83 -4.12 -6.67
C ILE A 373 20.73 -4.56 -5.71
N ILE A 374 19.66 -5.18 -6.22
CA ILE A 374 18.56 -5.67 -5.37
C ILE A 374 19.06 -6.72 -4.39
N LYS A 375 19.97 -7.61 -4.79
CA LYS A 375 20.61 -8.55 -3.86
C LYS A 375 21.39 -7.87 -2.74
N GLU A 376 22.15 -6.82 -3.04
CA GLU A 376 22.83 -6.04 -2.00
C GLU A 376 21.81 -5.42 -1.03
N VAL A 377 20.67 -4.92 -1.52
CA VAL A 377 19.57 -4.41 -0.67
C VAL A 377 18.90 -5.52 0.15
N MET A 378 18.68 -6.69 -0.44
CA MET A 378 18.11 -7.86 0.25
C MET A 378 19.02 -8.35 1.38
N ALA A 379 20.33 -8.38 1.17
CA ALA A 379 21.29 -8.73 2.21
C ALA A 379 21.24 -7.75 3.40
N ASP A 380 21.16 -6.44 3.13
CA ASP A 380 20.99 -5.42 4.17
C ASP A 380 19.66 -5.60 4.95
N LEU A 381 18.58 -6.02 4.26
CA LEU A 381 17.28 -6.31 4.88
C LEU A 381 17.28 -7.60 5.69
N GLU A 382 18.05 -8.62 5.30
CA GLU A 382 18.21 -9.87 6.06
C GLU A 382 19.04 -9.65 7.33
N GLU A 383 20.07 -8.81 7.26
CA GLU A 383 20.79 -8.33 8.45
C GLU A 383 19.85 -7.53 9.36
N SER A 384 18.97 -6.70 8.78
CA SER A 384 17.90 -5.98 9.49
C SER A 384 16.65 -6.84 9.70
N LYS A 385 16.78 -7.91 10.49
CA LYS A 385 15.77 -8.95 10.81
C LYS A 385 14.30 -8.50 10.97
N TYR A 386 14.06 -7.27 11.42
CA TYR A 386 12.71 -6.75 11.70
C TYR A 386 12.12 -5.91 10.55
N GLN A 387 12.85 -5.69 9.46
CA GLN A 387 12.39 -4.92 8.32
C GLN A 387 11.98 -5.86 7.19
N ASN A 388 10.78 -5.66 6.68
CA ASN A 388 10.24 -6.38 5.53
C ASN A 388 9.76 -5.36 4.50
N VAL A 389 9.75 -5.74 3.23
CA VAL A 389 9.39 -4.81 2.14
C VAL A 389 8.52 -5.49 1.09
N GLU A 390 7.58 -4.72 0.56
CA GLU A 390 6.73 -5.08 -0.57
C GLU A 390 7.17 -4.26 -1.79
N LEU A 391 8.10 -4.81 -2.59
CA LEU A 391 8.71 -4.14 -3.74
C LEU A 391 7.81 -4.24 -4.98
N ARG A 392 7.72 -3.15 -5.76
CA ARG A 392 6.98 -3.13 -7.03
C ARG A 392 7.85 -3.27 -8.27
N LEU A 393 7.45 -4.16 -9.18
CA LEU A 393 8.05 -4.36 -10.50
C LEU A 393 7.03 -4.08 -11.60
N SER A 394 7.44 -3.39 -12.67
CA SER A 394 6.53 -3.02 -13.76
C SER A 394 6.32 -4.14 -14.77
N ILE A 395 5.05 -4.37 -15.13
CA ILE A 395 4.63 -4.98 -16.40
C ILE A 395 3.83 -3.91 -17.15
N TYR A 396 4.15 -3.68 -18.42
CA TYR A 396 3.54 -2.60 -19.21
C TYR A 396 2.40 -3.12 -20.09
N GLY A 397 2.34 -4.42 -20.38
CA GLY A 397 1.30 -5.02 -21.21
C GLY A 397 1.47 -4.74 -22.71
N ARG A 398 2.71 -4.47 -23.15
CA ARG A 398 3.01 -4.20 -24.58
C ARG A 398 3.25 -5.47 -25.39
N SER A 399 3.70 -6.53 -24.73
CA SER A 399 3.93 -7.86 -25.31
C SER A 399 3.63 -8.92 -24.25
N ARG A 400 3.22 -10.10 -24.70
CA ARG A 400 3.02 -11.30 -23.86
C ARG A 400 4.33 -11.77 -23.22
N ASP A 401 5.45 -11.58 -23.91
CA ASP A 401 6.78 -12.01 -23.46
C ASP A 401 7.30 -11.23 -22.24
N GLU A 402 6.65 -10.12 -21.85
CA GLU A 402 7.10 -9.29 -20.72
C GLU A 402 7.12 -10.08 -19.41
N TRP A 403 6.15 -10.99 -19.21
CA TRP A 403 6.11 -11.86 -18.03
C TRP A 403 7.24 -12.87 -18.00
N ASP A 404 7.53 -13.51 -19.12
CA ASP A 404 8.60 -14.51 -19.24
C ASP A 404 9.96 -13.87 -19.01
N LYS A 405 10.22 -12.71 -19.62
CA LYS A 405 11.45 -11.96 -19.38
C LYS A 405 11.62 -11.56 -17.92
N LEU A 406 10.55 -11.13 -17.27
CA LEU A 406 10.61 -10.73 -15.86
C LEU A 406 10.87 -11.94 -14.95
N ALA A 407 10.20 -13.06 -15.21
CA ALA A 407 10.39 -14.30 -14.48
C ALA A 407 11.80 -14.86 -14.67
N GLN A 408 12.29 -14.87 -15.91
CA GLN A 408 13.65 -15.27 -16.26
C GLN A 408 14.67 -14.40 -15.54
N TRP A 409 14.48 -13.08 -15.51
CA TRP A 409 15.34 -12.18 -14.76
C TRP A 409 15.39 -12.56 -13.26
N ALA A 410 14.24 -12.81 -12.63
CA ALA A 410 14.15 -13.14 -11.21
C ALA A 410 14.81 -14.49 -10.88
N VAL A 411 14.56 -15.52 -11.70
CA VAL A 411 15.10 -16.88 -11.51
C VAL A 411 16.59 -16.94 -11.84
N LYS A 412 17.00 -16.45 -13.01
CA LYS A 412 18.41 -16.46 -13.47
C LYS A 412 19.32 -15.71 -12.52
N HIS A 413 18.87 -14.56 -12.01
CA HIS A 413 19.63 -13.78 -11.06
C HIS A 413 19.37 -14.20 -9.61
N GLN A 414 18.53 -15.19 -9.32
CA GLN A 414 18.19 -15.64 -7.97
C GLN A 414 17.79 -14.48 -7.04
N VAL A 415 16.84 -13.64 -7.47
CA VAL A 415 16.43 -12.44 -6.72
C VAL A 415 15.30 -12.80 -5.74
N TYR A 416 15.68 -13.31 -4.57
CA TYR A 416 14.76 -13.76 -3.53
C TYR A 416 15.29 -13.40 -2.13
N SER A 417 14.35 -13.12 -1.22
CA SER A 417 14.59 -13.01 0.22
C SER A 417 13.29 -13.27 0.99
N ASP A 418 13.39 -13.85 2.19
CA ASP A 418 12.23 -14.09 3.07
C ASP A 418 11.54 -12.78 3.51
N ASN A 419 12.31 -11.69 3.57
CA ASN A 419 11.84 -10.37 4.01
C ASN A 419 11.19 -9.57 2.87
N VAL A 420 11.21 -10.08 1.63
CA VAL A 420 10.73 -9.38 0.43
C VAL A 420 9.58 -10.12 -0.24
N ARG A 421 8.56 -9.36 -0.63
CA ARG A 421 7.48 -9.82 -1.52
C ARG A 421 7.28 -8.87 -2.69
N TRP A 422 6.80 -9.40 -3.81
CA TRP A 422 6.67 -8.63 -5.05
C TRP A 422 5.24 -8.21 -5.32
N LEU A 423 5.03 -6.96 -5.71
CA LEU A 423 3.81 -6.50 -6.36
C LEU A 423 4.11 -6.16 -7.82
N VAL A 424 3.18 -6.49 -8.71
CA VAL A 424 3.30 -6.17 -10.12
C VAL A 424 2.55 -4.88 -10.40
N GLN A 425 3.29 -3.82 -10.71
CA GLN A 425 2.68 -2.54 -11.07
C GLN A 425 2.37 -2.49 -12.56
N VAL A 426 1.15 -2.10 -12.91
CA VAL A 426 0.66 -1.92 -14.28
C VAL A 426 0.42 -0.43 -14.54
N PRO A 427 1.29 0.23 -15.31
CA PRO A 427 1.10 1.63 -15.68
C PRO A 427 -0.05 1.82 -16.66
N ARG A 428 -0.95 2.79 -16.42
CA ARG A 428 -2.12 3.08 -17.28
C ARG A 428 -1.76 4.01 -18.44
N LEU A 429 -0.87 3.57 -19.31
CA LEU A 429 -0.30 4.35 -20.42
C LEU A 429 -0.76 3.85 -21.80
N PHE A 430 -2.00 3.36 -21.91
CA PHE A 430 -2.52 2.82 -23.17
C PHE A 430 -2.48 3.84 -24.30
N ASP A 431 -2.87 5.09 -24.04
CA ASP A 431 -2.79 6.22 -24.97
C ASP A 431 -1.40 6.36 -25.62
N VAL A 432 -0.34 6.25 -24.81
CA VAL A 432 1.05 6.35 -25.28
C VAL A 432 1.42 5.17 -26.17
N TYR A 433 0.99 3.96 -25.83
CA TYR A 433 1.30 2.74 -26.58
C TYR A 433 0.51 2.64 -27.88
N HIS A 434 -0.75 3.06 -27.87
CA HIS A 434 -1.62 3.12 -29.03
C HIS A 434 -1.14 4.18 -30.02
N THR A 435 -0.78 5.39 -29.55
CA THR A 435 -0.19 6.45 -30.40
C THR A 435 1.10 5.99 -31.07
N LYS A 436 1.90 5.16 -30.38
CA LYS A 436 3.13 4.56 -30.93
C LYS A 436 2.88 3.33 -31.81
N LYS A 437 1.62 2.95 -32.03
CA LYS A 437 1.21 1.75 -32.78
C LYS A 437 1.82 0.46 -32.24
N GLN A 438 2.09 0.41 -30.93
CA GLN A 438 2.56 -0.80 -30.25
C GLN A 438 1.40 -1.70 -29.85
N LEU A 439 0.20 -1.13 -29.66
CA LEU A 439 -1.03 -1.82 -29.36
C LEU A 439 -2.12 -1.33 -30.31
N CYS A 440 -3.01 -2.23 -30.73
CA CYS A 440 -4.13 -1.93 -31.62
C CYS A 440 -5.41 -1.55 -30.87
N ASN A 441 -5.66 -2.16 -29.71
CA ASN A 441 -6.83 -1.88 -28.88
C ASN A 441 -6.54 -2.20 -27.41
N PHE A 442 -7.45 -1.79 -26.53
CA PHE A 442 -7.28 -2.03 -25.10
C PHE A 442 -7.30 -3.51 -24.72
N GLN A 443 -8.04 -4.33 -25.47
CA GLN A 443 -8.06 -5.78 -25.25
C GLN A 443 -6.67 -6.40 -25.39
N GLU A 444 -5.85 -5.98 -26.37
CA GLU A 444 -4.49 -6.48 -26.54
C GLU A 444 -3.62 -6.20 -25.30
N MET A 445 -3.78 -5.04 -24.67
CA MET A 445 -3.10 -4.72 -23.41
C MET A 445 -3.49 -5.70 -22.30
N LEU A 446 -4.79 -5.96 -22.14
CA LEU A 446 -5.31 -6.90 -21.14
C LEU A 446 -4.85 -8.34 -21.44
N GLU A 447 -4.84 -8.75 -22.71
CA GLU A 447 -4.35 -10.05 -23.15
C GLU A 447 -2.87 -10.24 -22.76
N ASN A 448 -2.04 -9.23 -23.02
CA ASN A 448 -0.63 -9.25 -22.67
C ASN A 448 -0.37 -9.33 -21.15
N ILE A 449 -1.28 -8.75 -20.34
CA ILE A 449 -1.16 -8.77 -18.88
C ILE A 449 -1.67 -10.08 -18.30
N PHE A 450 -2.85 -10.55 -18.72
CA PHE A 450 -3.56 -11.64 -18.03
C PHE A 450 -3.37 -13.00 -18.68
N LEU A 451 -3.35 -13.13 -20.01
CA LEU A 451 -3.28 -14.46 -20.65
C LEU A 451 -2.06 -15.29 -20.21
N PRO A 452 -0.83 -14.74 -20.14
CA PRO A 452 0.33 -15.51 -19.65
C PRO A 452 0.12 -16.09 -18.24
N LEU A 453 -0.64 -15.38 -17.38
CA LEU A 453 -0.95 -15.82 -16.02
C LEU A 453 -1.97 -16.95 -15.99
N PHE A 454 -2.94 -16.93 -16.91
CA PHE A 454 -3.89 -18.03 -17.07
C PHE A 454 -3.21 -19.26 -17.68
N GLU A 455 -2.39 -19.08 -18.71
CA GLU A 455 -1.66 -20.15 -19.38
C GLU A 455 -0.73 -20.89 -18.40
N VAL A 456 0.05 -20.17 -17.59
CA VAL A 456 0.93 -20.79 -16.56
C VAL A 456 0.14 -21.41 -15.41
N THR A 457 -1.05 -20.89 -15.11
CA THR A 457 -1.90 -21.48 -14.06
C THR A 457 -2.52 -22.79 -14.55
N ILE A 458 -2.99 -22.86 -15.79
CA ILE A 458 -3.56 -24.08 -16.39
C ILE A 458 -2.49 -25.14 -16.58
N ASN A 459 -1.33 -24.76 -17.10
CA ASN A 459 -0.22 -25.66 -17.34
C ASN A 459 1.10 -25.00 -16.91
N PRO A 460 1.61 -25.30 -15.70
CA PRO A 460 2.87 -24.74 -15.22
C PRO A 460 4.09 -25.06 -16.07
N ARG A 461 4.02 -26.06 -16.96
CA ARG A 461 5.14 -26.47 -17.82
C ARG A 461 5.33 -25.56 -19.03
N THR A 462 4.35 -24.75 -19.40
CA THR A 462 4.48 -23.77 -20.49
C THR A 462 5.45 -22.67 -20.09
N HIS A 463 5.33 -22.16 -18.86
CA HIS A 463 6.15 -21.09 -18.30
C HIS A 463 6.67 -21.47 -16.89
N PRO A 464 7.66 -22.37 -16.78
CA PRO A 464 8.10 -22.89 -15.49
C PRO A 464 8.72 -21.81 -14.60
N GLU A 465 9.53 -20.92 -15.17
CA GLU A 465 10.15 -19.81 -14.42
C GLU A 465 9.10 -18.82 -13.89
N LEU A 466 8.06 -18.55 -14.69
CA LEU A 466 6.94 -17.71 -14.31
C LEU A 466 6.15 -18.32 -13.16
N HIS A 467 5.92 -19.63 -13.18
CA HIS A 467 5.26 -20.33 -12.08
C HIS A 467 6.00 -20.11 -10.75
N LEU A 468 7.32 -20.24 -10.75
CA LEU A 468 8.17 -20.03 -9.56
C LEU A 468 8.14 -18.57 -9.08
N PHE A 469 8.21 -17.63 -10.02
CA PHE A 469 8.15 -16.21 -9.69
C PHE A 469 6.80 -15.85 -9.05
N LEU A 470 5.69 -16.36 -9.59
CA LEU A 470 4.33 -16.09 -9.10
C LEU A 470 4.06 -16.62 -7.68
N GLN A 471 4.84 -17.56 -7.16
CA GLN A 471 4.73 -17.98 -5.76
C GLN A 471 5.13 -16.87 -4.78
N HIS A 472 5.88 -15.88 -5.25
CA HIS A 472 6.41 -14.77 -4.46
C HIS A 472 5.74 -13.42 -4.77
N VAL A 473 4.87 -13.40 -5.77
CA VAL A 473 4.06 -12.23 -6.15
C VAL A 473 2.78 -12.22 -5.33
N VAL A 474 2.52 -11.11 -4.65
CA VAL A 474 1.39 -10.97 -3.71
C VAL A 474 0.26 -10.10 -4.22
N GLY A 475 0.44 -9.32 -5.30
CA GLY A 475 -0.62 -8.43 -5.77
C GLY A 475 -0.25 -7.60 -7.00
N PHE A 476 -1.24 -6.86 -7.49
CA PHE A 476 -1.11 -5.91 -8.60
C PHE A 476 -1.32 -4.49 -8.09
N ASP A 477 -0.61 -3.53 -8.69
CA ASP A 477 -0.75 -2.11 -8.37
C ASP A 477 -1.01 -1.33 -9.66
N SER A 478 -2.11 -0.59 -9.74
CA SER A 478 -2.38 0.25 -10.93
C SER A 478 -1.80 1.64 -10.72
N VAL A 479 -0.90 2.07 -11.59
CA VAL A 479 -0.17 3.35 -11.42
C VAL A 479 -0.33 4.27 -12.63
N ASP A 480 -0.53 5.57 -12.42
CA ASP A 480 -0.35 6.63 -13.44
C ASP A 480 -0.29 8.02 -12.76
N ASP A 481 -0.17 9.08 -13.55
CA ASP A 481 -0.37 10.46 -13.14
C ASP A 481 -1.85 10.75 -12.83
N GLU A 482 -2.17 10.48 -11.58
CA GLU A 482 -3.41 10.77 -10.89
C GLU A 482 -3.84 12.27 -10.93
N SER A 483 -2.98 13.21 -11.33
CA SER A 483 -3.37 14.62 -11.47
C SER A 483 -4.07 14.94 -12.80
N LYS A 484 -4.01 14.04 -13.79
CA LYS A 484 -4.62 14.25 -15.11
C LYS A 484 -6.15 14.20 -15.01
N PRO A 485 -6.88 15.20 -15.56
CA PRO A 485 -8.33 15.16 -15.58
C PRO A 485 -8.82 14.09 -16.55
N GLU A 486 -9.79 13.29 -16.12
CA GLU A 486 -10.47 12.32 -16.95
C GLU A 486 -11.73 12.95 -17.55
N GLN A 487 -11.89 12.83 -18.87
CA GLN A 487 -13.03 13.45 -19.58
C GLN A 487 -14.25 12.53 -19.64
N HIS A 488 -14.05 11.21 -19.55
CA HIS A 488 -15.11 10.22 -19.75
C HIS A 488 -15.51 9.53 -18.45
N ILE A 489 -16.82 9.45 -18.18
CA ILE A 489 -17.36 8.64 -17.08
C ILE A 489 -17.68 7.26 -17.63
N PHE A 490 -17.12 6.22 -17.03
CA PHE A 490 -17.42 4.84 -17.41
C PHE A 490 -18.90 4.50 -17.19
N ASN A 491 -19.55 4.02 -18.24
CA ASN A 491 -20.98 3.69 -18.27
C ASN A 491 -21.22 2.47 -19.19
N LEU A 492 -22.48 2.06 -19.34
CA LEU A 492 -22.84 0.92 -20.21
C LEU A 492 -22.67 1.20 -21.70
N ASP A 493 -22.64 2.47 -22.09
CA ASP A 493 -22.43 2.90 -23.48
C ASP A 493 -20.94 2.98 -23.84
N SER A 494 -20.05 2.82 -22.86
CA SER A 494 -18.60 2.84 -23.06
C SER A 494 -18.19 1.66 -23.95
N PRO A 495 -17.27 1.86 -24.91
CA PRO A 495 -16.90 0.81 -25.84
C PRO A 495 -16.22 -0.36 -25.13
N LEU A 496 -16.49 -1.57 -25.61
CA LEU A 496 -15.84 -2.78 -25.13
C LEU A 496 -14.33 -2.75 -25.43
N PRO A 497 -13.49 -3.48 -24.67
CA PRO A 497 -12.03 -3.46 -24.82
C PRO A 497 -11.51 -3.75 -26.23
N ALA A 498 -12.21 -4.62 -26.97
CA ALA A 498 -11.89 -4.93 -28.37
C ALA A 498 -12.11 -3.74 -29.31
N ASN A 499 -13.08 -2.87 -28.97
CA ASN A 499 -13.53 -1.74 -29.77
C ASN A 499 -12.93 -0.41 -29.29
N TRP A 500 -12.19 -0.40 -28.17
CA TRP A 500 -11.47 0.78 -27.71
C TRP A 500 -10.21 0.99 -28.56
N ILE A 501 -10.39 1.74 -29.64
CA ILE A 501 -9.35 2.13 -30.61
C ILE A 501 -9.10 3.64 -30.64
N GLU A 502 -9.73 4.37 -29.71
CA GLU A 502 -9.56 5.82 -29.62
C GLU A 502 -8.18 6.17 -29.06
N GLU A 503 -7.65 7.34 -29.45
CA GLU A 503 -6.37 7.84 -28.94
C GLU A 503 -6.44 8.27 -27.46
N ASP A 504 -7.66 8.52 -26.97
CA ASP A 504 -7.91 8.88 -25.58
C ASP A 504 -7.71 7.67 -24.64
N ASN A 505 -7.05 7.92 -23.51
CA ASN A 505 -6.83 6.91 -22.48
C ASN A 505 -8.17 6.51 -21.84
N PRO A 506 -8.46 5.20 -21.65
CA PRO A 506 -9.63 4.77 -20.90
C PRO A 506 -9.65 5.37 -19.48
N PRO A 507 -10.83 5.69 -18.93
CA PRO A 507 -10.91 6.25 -17.59
C PRO A 507 -10.48 5.24 -16.52
N TYR A 508 -10.06 5.71 -15.35
CA TYR A 508 -9.59 4.88 -14.26
C TYR A 508 -10.54 3.73 -13.90
N SER A 509 -11.83 4.04 -13.79
CA SER A 509 -12.88 3.06 -13.45
C SER A 509 -13.00 1.93 -14.48
N TYR A 510 -12.68 2.19 -15.74
CA TYR A 510 -12.63 1.21 -16.82
C TYR A 510 -11.45 0.24 -16.60
N TYR A 511 -10.24 0.76 -16.40
CA TYR A 511 -9.07 -0.06 -16.07
C TYR A 511 -9.34 -0.95 -14.86
N LEU A 512 -9.90 -0.38 -13.79
CA LEU A 512 -10.14 -1.14 -12.56
C LEU A 512 -11.15 -2.25 -12.72
N TYR A 513 -12.24 -2.03 -13.46
CA TYR A 513 -13.23 -3.07 -13.69
C TYR A 513 -12.60 -4.28 -14.39
N TYR A 514 -11.97 -4.08 -15.55
CA TYR A 514 -11.39 -5.19 -16.32
C TYR A 514 -10.21 -5.84 -15.60
N MET A 515 -9.38 -5.07 -14.89
CA MET A 515 -8.33 -5.70 -14.07
C MET A 515 -8.92 -6.50 -12.90
N TYR A 516 -9.90 -5.96 -12.18
CA TYR A 516 -10.53 -6.63 -11.04
C TYR A 516 -11.22 -7.93 -11.45
N VAL A 517 -11.98 -7.92 -12.55
CA VAL A 517 -12.68 -9.11 -13.04
C VAL A 517 -11.69 -10.19 -13.43
N ASN A 518 -10.67 -9.87 -14.24
CA ASN A 518 -9.65 -10.85 -14.64
C ASN A 518 -8.85 -11.38 -13.44
N MET A 519 -8.51 -10.53 -12.48
CA MET A 519 -7.86 -10.96 -11.23
C MET A 519 -8.75 -11.89 -10.41
N THR A 520 -10.06 -11.62 -10.35
CA THR A 520 -11.02 -12.43 -9.62
C THR A 520 -11.14 -13.83 -10.23
N VAL A 521 -11.32 -13.90 -11.55
CA VAL A 521 -11.36 -15.17 -12.28
C VAL A 521 -10.05 -15.94 -12.10
N LEU A 522 -8.90 -15.27 -12.21
CA LEU A 522 -7.58 -15.88 -11.99
C LEU A 522 -7.44 -16.42 -10.56
N ASN A 523 -7.88 -15.67 -9.54
CA ASN A 523 -7.80 -16.08 -8.14
C ASN A 523 -8.64 -17.33 -7.88
N HIS A 524 -9.86 -17.43 -8.43
CA HIS A 524 -10.67 -18.65 -8.31
C HIS A 524 -10.02 -19.84 -9.00
N LEU A 525 -9.47 -19.65 -10.21
CA LEU A 525 -8.74 -20.70 -10.92
C LEU A 525 -7.52 -21.20 -10.11
N ARG A 526 -6.72 -20.28 -9.55
CA ARG A 526 -5.56 -20.62 -8.72
C ARG A 526 -5.96 -21.32 -7.42
N ARG A 527 -7.09 -20.92 -6.81
CA ARG A 527 -7.64 -21.58 -5.61
C ARG A 527 -8.00 -23.04 -5.87
N LEU A 528 -8.58 -23.36 -7.02
CA LEU A 528 -8.93 -24.74 -7.39
C LEU A 528 -7.71 -25.67 -7.45
N GLN A 529 -6.51 -25.13 -7.69
CA GLN A 529 -5.27 -25.90 -7.74
C GLN A 529 -4.50 -25.98 -6.42
N CYS A 530 -5.01 -25.39 -5.34
CA CYS A 530 -4.28 -25.23 -4.08
C CYS A 530 -2.90 -24.57 -4.26
N TYR A 531 -2.67 -23.82 -5.34
CA TYR A 531 -1.50 -22.96 -5.41
C TYR A 531 -1.60 -21.95 -4.28
N SER A 532 -0.45 -21.63 -3.65
CA SER A 532 -0.36 -20.59 -2.63
C SER A 532 -1.24 -19.42 -3.03
N ILE A 533 -2.34 -19.25 -2.28
CA ILE A 533 -3.36 -18.25 -2.53
C ILE A 533 -2.74 -16.92 -2.12
N CYS A 534 -1.78 -16.43 -2.91
CA CYS A 534 -1.50 -15.02 -2.97
C CYS A 534 -2.73 -14.43 -3.64
N ILE A 535 -3.76 -14.15 -2.85
CA ILE A 535 -4.91 -13.35 -3.27
C ILE A 535 -4.28 -12.13 -3.93
N ILE A 536 -4.40 -12.05 -5.25
CA ILE A 536 -3.78 -10.98 -5.97
C ILE A 536 -4.58 -9.73 -5.60
N TRP A 537 -3.98 -8.86 -4.80
CA TRP A 537 -4.63 -7.66 -4.30
C TRP A 537 -4.48 -6.55 -5.32
N LEU A 538 -5.55 -5.83 -5.65
CA LEU A 538 -5.45 -4.59 -6.38
C LEU A 538 -5.14 -3.47 -5.37
N ARG A 539 -3.99 -2.80 -5.55
CA ARG A 539 -3.59 -1.62 -4.79
C ARG A 539 -3.67 -0.37 -5.66
N LEU A 540 -4.07 0.74 -5.04
CA LEU A 540 -4.47 1.96 -5.76
C LEU A 540 -4.09 3.25 -5.04
N ALA A 541 -3.52 4.19 -5.78
CA ALA A 541 -3.32 5.57 -5.34
C ALA A 541 -4.52 6.44 -5.77
N LEU A 542 -5.02 7.31 -4.88
CA LEU A 542 -6.25 8.10 -5.11
C LEU A 542 -6.00 9.61 -5.08
N PRO A 543 -6.30 10.32 -6.19
CA PRO A 543 -6.41 11.78 -6.25
C PRO A 543 -7.87 12.30 -6.29
N CYS A 544 -8.81 11.53 -6.86
CA CYS A 544 -10.11 12.00 -7.34
C CYS A 544 -11.25 11.20 -6.70
N LEU A 545 -12.42 11.82 -6.60
CA LEU A 545 -13.61 11.24 -5.99
C LEU A 545 -14.06 9.95 -6.70
N LEU A 546 -14.00 9.92 -8.03
CA LEU A 546 -14.40 8.79 -8.88
C LEU A 546 -13.42 7.60 -8.79
N SER A 547 -12.12 7.87 -8.70
CA SER A 547 -11.12 6.83 -8.43
C SER A 547 -11.28 6.29 -7.01
N ALA A 548 -11.60 7.15 -6.04
CA ALA A 548 -11.87 6.73 -4.67
C ALA A 548 -13.11 5.85 -4.56
N ILE A 549 -14.18 6.14 -5.29
CA ILE A 549 -15.39 5.30 -5.40
C ILE A 549 -15.03 3.89 -5.81
N THR A 550 -14.32 3.79 -6.92
CA THR A 550 -14.02 2.51 -7.53
C THR A 550 -13.08 1.68 -6.65
N ALA A 551 -12.03 2.31 -6.14
CA ALA A 551 -11.09 1.70 -5.21
C ALA A 551 -11.75 1.27 -3.89
N CYS A 552 -12.78 1.98 -3.43
CA CYS A 552 -13.47 1.69 -2.18
C CYS A 552 -14.22 0.35 -2.18
N PHE A 553 -14.39 -0.34 -3.31
CA PHE A 553 -14.96 -1.69 -3.30
C PHE A 553 -14.18 -2.72 -4.13
N SER A 554 -13.40 -2.32 -5.13
CA SER A 554 -12.59 -3.26 -5.94
C SER A 554 -11.15 -3.48 -5.42
N ALA A 555 -10.64 -2.61 -4.54
CA ALA A 555 -9.28 -2.69 -4.02
C ALA A 555 -9.21 -2.97 -2.52
N THR A 556 -8.18 -3.74 -2.14
CA THR A 556 -7.97 -4.23 -0.77
C THR A 556 -7.29 -3.20 0.11
N ILE A 557 -6.24 -2.58 -0.44
CA ILE A 557 -5.40 -1.60 0.26
C ILE A 557 -5.22 -0.42 -0.68
N VAL A 558 -5.66 0.75 -0.23
CA VAL A 558 -5.39 2.02 -0.90
C VAL A 558 -4.03 2.51 -0.47
N THR A 559 -3.12 2.68 -1.43
CA THR A 559 -1.73 3.10 -1.20
C THR A 559 -1.62 4.59 -0.93
N ARG A 560 -2.59 5.39 -1.39
CA ARG A 560 -2.63 6.83 -1.14
C ARG A 560 -4.08 7.32 -1.12
N CYS A 561 -4.46 8.05 -0.07
CA CYS A 561 -5.77 8.73 0.03
C CYS A 561 -5.53 10.23 0.24
N LEU A 562 -4.93 10.90 -0.74
CA LEU A 562 -4.63 12.33 -0.71
C LEU A 562 -5.45 13.01 -1.82
N SER A 563 -6.71 13.32 -1.53
CA SER A 563 -7.51 14.13 -2.44
C SER A 563 -6.94 15.55 -2.51
N THR A 564 -6.64 16.03 -3.72
CA THR A 564 -6.19 17.42 -3.95
C THR A 564 -7.34 18.43 -3.90
N CYS A 565 -8.60 17.98 -3.81
CA CYS A 565 -9.76 18.83 -3.61
C CYS A 565 -9.97 19.12 -2.10
N PRO A 566 -9.99 20.39 -1.66
CA PRO A 566 -10.41 20.77 -0.30
C PRO A 566 -11.85 20.35 0.03
N GLU A 567 -12.64 19.99 -0.98
CA GLU A 567 -14.02 19.53 -0.88
C GLU A 567 -14.21 18.01 -0.99
N ALA A 568 -13.14 17.21 -0.95
CA ALA A 568 -13.25 15.77 -1.04
C ALA A 568 -14.21 15.21 0.02
N SER A 569 -15.11 14.31 -0.40
CA SER A 569 -16.10 13.76 0.51
C SER A 569 -15.42 12.99 1.65
N TRP A 570 -15.88 13.19 2.88
CA TRP A 570 -15.40 12.48 4.06
C TRP A 570 -15.90 11.02 4.13
N PHE A 571 -16.80 10.63 3.23
CA PHE A 571 -17.43 9.32 3.19
C PHE A 571 -16.46 8.18 2.80
N PRO A 572 -15.65 8.28 1.72
CA PRO A 572 -14.56 7.35 1.43
C PRO A 572 -13.56 7.24 2.58
N TYR A 573 -13.20 8.35 3.24
CA TYR A 573 -12.29 8.31 4.39
C TYR A 573 -12.87 7.53 5.57
N LEU A 574 -14.17 7.68 5.86
CA LEU A 574 -14.84 6.90 6.90
C LEU A 574 -14.93 5.42 6.52
N LEU A 575 -15.33 5.10 5.29
CA LEU A 575 -15.33 3.72 4.78
C LEU A 575 -13.94 3.11 4.91
N MET A 576 -12.91 3.80 4.41
CA MET A 576 -11.53 3.36 4.51
C MET A 576 -11.09 3.19 5.96
N THR A 577 -11.51 4.05 6.89
CA THR A 577 -11.21 3.90 8.34
C THR A 577 -11.88 2.66 8.93
N LEU A 578 -13.12 2.36 8.55
CA LEU A 578 -13.84 1.14 8.97
C LEU A 578 -13.24 -0.14 8.34
N CYS A 579 -12.55 0.01 7.21
CA CYS A 579 -11.86 -1.07 6.49
C CYS A 579 -10.39 -1.22 6.91
N SER A 580 -9.74 -0.13 7.35
CA SER A 580 -8.33 -0.08 7.75
C SER A 580 -8.18 -0.41 9.23
N SER A 581 -8.43 -1.67 9.53
CA SER A 581 -7.50 -2.35 10.43
C SER A 581 -6.57 -3.16 9.55
N THR A 582 -5.29 -2.80 9.57
CA THR A 582 -4.20 -3.73 9.26
C THR A 582 -4.37 -4.96 10.14
N SER A 583 -5.15 -5.94 9.68
CA SER A 583 -4.87 -7.33 9.98
C SER A 583 -3.62 -7.66 9.14
N GLN A 584 -2.47 -7.19 9.61
CA GLN A 584 -1.21 -7.71 9.10
C GLN A 584 -1.05 -9.10 9.69
N ARG A 585 -1.31 -10.08 8.82
CA ARG A 585 -1.12 -11.53 8.98
C ARG A 585 -2.13 -12.23 9.88
#